data_AF-A0A355BS21-F1
#
_entry.id   AF-A0A355BS21-F1
#
_cell.length_a   1.000
_cell.length_b   1.000
_cell.length_c   1.000
_cell.angle_alpha   90.00
_cell.angle_beta   90.00
_cell.angle_gamma   90.00
#
_symmetry.space_group_name_H-M   'P 1'
#
loop_
_entity.id
_entity.type
_entity.pdbx_description
1 polymer ?
#
loop_
_entity_poly.entity_id
_entity_poly.type
_entity_poly.pdbx_seq_one_letter_code
_entity_poly.pdbx_strand_id
1 'polypeptide(L)'
;MSRRNNGITGYNISLAMSVNRLTRESIHTVLVIIRLIGRFSVGQFQQVIVTNLRFVRLFLLLRRLNGYFDKKNTMKTMIAITLLLISHLIAAQPAPGTLTVVIKDVKGAKGKVSIGLFNDAKVFMKKRIDSRSVQAQNGEVTLQFEHLPEGEYAITVMHDENGNGELDSNFVGIPVEGFGFSNDAKAMFGPPSYDKCVFHHQADQQITIHLKYF
;
A
#
# COMPACT_ATOMS: atom_id res chain seq x y z
N MET A 1 67.40 -21.97 -10.19
CA MET A 1 66.32 -21.79 -11.20
C MET A 1 64.98 -21.91 -10.48
N SER A 2 64.38 -20.77 -10.12
CA SER A 2 63.17 -20.68 -9.29
C SER A 2 61.94 -20.57 -10.19
N ARG A 3 61.06 -21.58 -10.19
CA ARG A 3 59.66 -21.50 -10.65
C ARG A 3 58.85 -22.62 -10.02
N ARG A 4 57.93 -22.27 -9.11
CA ARG A 4 56.56 -22.82 -8.93
C ARG A 4 56.08 -22.62 -7.49
N ASN A 5 55.36 -21.52 -7.22
CA ASN A 5 54.40 -21.49 -6.11
C ASN A 5 53.27 -20.43 -6.21
N ASN A 6 52.96 -19.93 -7.41
CA ASN A 6 51.95 -18.86 -7.60
C ASN A 6 50.53 -19.35 -7.97
N GLY A 7 50.31 -20.65 -8.13
CA GLY A 7 49.02 -21.19 -8.62
C GLY A 7 47.97 -21.41 -7.53
N ILE A 8 48.39 -21.84 -6.33
CA ILE A 8 47.48 -22.22 -5.23
C ILE A 8 46.99 -20.98 -4.47
N THR A 9 47.83 -19.96 -4.36
CA THR A 9 47.49 -18.66 -3.74
C THR A 9 46.43 -17.90 -4.54
N GLY A 10 46.48 -17.89 -5.87
CA GLY A 10 45.50 -17.18 -6.69
C GLY A 10 44.07 -17.76 -6.61
N TYR A 11 43.95 -19.08 -6.52
CA TYR A 11 42.65 -19.76 -6.45
C TYR A 11 41.94 -19.51 -5.11
N ASN A 12 42.69 -19.55 -4.00
CA ASN A 12 42.16 -19.27 -2.67
C ASN A 12 41.73 -17.81 -2.50
N ILE A 13 42.47 -16.87 -3.12
CA ILE A 13 42.09 -15.45 -3.12
C ILE A 13 40.85 -15.22 -4.00
N SER A 14 40.74 -15.86 -5.17
CA SER A 14 39.55 -15.78 -6.03
C SER A 14 38.29 -16.35 -5.36
N LEU A 15 38.45 -17.47 -4.63
CA LEU A 15 37.37 -18.09 -3.86
C LEU A 15 36.96 -17.20 -2.68
N ALA A 16 37.92 -16.67 -1.92
CA ALA A 16 37.66 -15.74 -0.82
C ALA A 16 36.98 -14.46 -1.30
N MET A 17 37.42 -13.88 -2.44
CA MET A 17 36.78 -12.72 -3.06
C MET A 17 35.35 -13.04 -3.55
N SER A 18 35.10 -14.22 -4.12
CA SER A 18 33.75 -14.66 -4.51
C SER A 18 32.83 -14.86 -3.31
N VAL A 19 33.33 -15.47 -2.22
CA VAL A 19 32.56 -15.65 -0.97
C VAL A 19 32.24 -14.29 -0.35
N ASN A 20 33.20 -13.36 -0.33
CA ASN A 20 32.99 -12.03 0.24
C ASN A 20 32.07 -11.13 -0.63
N ARG A 21 32.03 -11.37 -1.95
CA ARG A 21 31.07 -10.75 -2.86
C ARG A 21 29.66 -11.32 -2.66
N LEU A 22 29.54 -12.64 -2.48
CA LEU A 22 28.28 -13.32 -2.18
C LEU A 22 27.69 -12.88 -0.84
N THR A 23 28.51 -12.67 0.19
CA THR A 23 28.04 -12.15 1.49
C THR A 23 27.57 -10.71 1.37
N ARG A 24 28.25 -9.85 0.61
CA ARG A 24 27.79 -8.47 0.35
C ARG A 24 26.47 -8.41 -0.43
N GLU A 25 26.34 -9.20 -1.49
CA GLU A 25 25.09 -9.29 -2.27
C GLU A 25 23.94 -9.78 -1.37
N SER A 26 24.19 -10.80 -0.56
CA SER A 26 23.21 -11.35 0.39
C SER A 26 22.79 -10.31 1.44
N ILE A 27 23.74 -9.52 1.98
CA ILE A 27 23.45 -8.43 2.92
C ILE A 27 22.63 -7.33 2.24
N HIS A 28 22.94 -6.98 1.00
CA HIS A 28 22.20 -5.98 0.24
C HIS A 28 20.76 -6.46 -0.04
N THR A 29 20.58 -7.73 -0.41
CA THR A 29 19.25 -8.35 -0.55
C THR A 29 18.49 -8.32 0.78
N VAL A 30 19.14 -8.67 1.89
CA VAL A 30 18.53 -8.60 3.23
C VAL A 30 18.15 -7.16 3.60
N LEU A 31 18.97 -6.16 3.29
CA LEU A 31 18.65 -4.74 3.52
C LEU A 31 17.50 -4.23 2.62
N VAL A 32 17.41 -4.71 1.38
CA VAL A 32 16.26 -4.45 0.50
C VAL A 32 14.99 -5.09 1.06
N ILE A 33 15.09 -6.33 1.56
CA ILE A 33 13.99 -7.02 2.23
C ILE A 33 13.58 -6.27 3.52
N ILE A 34 14.52 -5.78 4.33
CA ILE A 34 14.24 -4.96 5.52
C ILE A 34 13.56 -3.63 5.16
N ARG A 35 13.94 -3.00 4.05
CA ARG A 35 13.23 -1.81 3.52
C ARG A 35 11.83 -2.14 3.01
N LEU A 36 11.60 -3.34 2.49
CA LEU A 36 10.29 -3.83 2.09
C LEU A 36 9.42 -4.19 3.32
N ILE A 37 10.01 -4.79 4.37
CA ILE A 37 9.35 -5.19 5.63
C ILE A 37 8.55 -4.03 6.27
N GLY A 38 8.99 -2.77 6.13
CA GLY A 38 8.29 -1.62 6.71
C GLY A 38 6.98 -1.21 6.01
N ARG A 39 6.55 -1.89 4.93
CA ARG A 39 5.43 -1.46 4.07
C ARG A 39 4.32 -2.48 3.85
N PHE A 40 4.38 -3.67 4.46
CA PHE A 40 3.43 -4.76 4.18
C PHE A 40 2.68 -5.23 5.44
N SER A 41 1.42 -5.61 5.25
CA SER A 41 0.57 -6.24 6.28
C SER A 41 1.04 -7.68 6.59
N VAL A 42 0.78 -8.19 7.81
CA VAL A 42 1.13 -9.55 8.29
C VAL A 42 0.63 -10.66 7.35
N GLY A 43 -0.49 -10.47 6.66
CA GLY A 43 -0.99 -11.41 5.65
C GLY A 43 -0.11 -11.49 4.39
N GLN A 44 0.43 -10.35 3.94
CA GLN A 44 1.34 -10.29 2.80
C GLN A 44 2.71 -10.93 3.12
N PHE A 45 3.12 -10.89 4.39
CA PHE A 45 4.32 -11.59 4.86
C PHE A 45 4.24 -13.10 4.67
N GLN A 46 3.11 -13.73 4.95
CA GLN A 46 2.97 -15.18 4.80
C GLN A 46 3.12 -15.60 3.34
N GLN A 47 2.50 -14.87 2.40
CA GLN A 47 2.64 -15.17 0.97
C GLN A 47 4.05 -14.93 0.46
N VAL A 48 4.71 -13.84 0.86
CA VAL A 48 6.09 -13.55 0.48
C VAL A 48 7.05 -14.60 1.05
N ILE A 49 6.88 -15.02 2.30
CA ILE A 49 7.73 -16.04 2.94
C ILE A 49 7.53 -17.41 2.26
N VAL A 50 6.29 -17.88 2.10
CA VAL A 50 6.00 -19.17 1.46
C VAL A 50 6.53 -19.21 0.02
N THR A 51 6.38 -18.10 -0.69
CA THR A 51 6.88 -17.93 -2.05
C THR A 51 8.41 -17.93 -2.09
N ASN A 52 9.08 -17.22 -1.17
CA ASN A 52 10.54 -17.25 -1.04
C ASN A 52 11.09 -18.64 -0.68
N LEU A 53 10.44 -19.41 0.21
CA LEU A 53 10.86 -20.79 0.51
C LEU A 53 10.72 -21.71 -0.72
N ARG A 54 9.65 -21.56 -1.50
CA ARG A 54 9.47 -22.27 -2.77
C ARG A 54 10.57 -21.91 -3.77
N PHE A 55 11.00 -20.65 -3.82
CA PHE A 55 12.09 -20.20 -4.68
C PHE A 55 13.46 -20.66 -4.23
N VAL A 56 13.76 -20.67 -2.92
CA VAL A 56 15.02 -21.24 -2.40
C VAL A 56 15.09 -22.73 -2.75
N ARG A 57 13.99 -23.46 -2.58
CA ARG A 57 13.90 -24.88 -2.98
C ARG A 57 14.10 -25.07 -4.49
N LEU A 58 13.46 -24.24 -5.32
CA LEU A 58 13.60 -24.29 -6.77
C LEU A 58 15.02 -23.93 -7.22
N PHE A 59 15.64 -22.90 -6.64
CA PHE A 59 17.02 -22.50 -6.93
C PHE A 59 18.02 -23.60 -6.57
N LEU A 60 17.84 -24.26 -5.42
CA LEU A 60 18.67 -25.40 -5.02
C LEU A 60 18.49 -26.61 -5.96
N LEU A 61 17.28 -26.85 -6.47
CA LEU A 61 17.01 -27.87 -7.48
C LEU A 61 17.65 -27.52 -8.83
N LEU A 62 17.54 -26.27 -9.28
CA LEU A 62 18.17 -25.79 -10.51
C LEU A 62 19.71 -25.85 -10.44
N ARG A 63 20.30 -25.61 -9.26
CA ARG A 63 21.74 -25.82 -9.03
C ARG A 63 22.17 -27.27 -9.17
N ARG A 64 21.33 -28.23 -8.79
CA ARG A 64 21.58 -29.67 -9.03
C ARG A 64 21.52 -30.03 -10.51
N LEU A 65 20.75 -29.28 -11.31
CA LEU A 65 20.66 -29.44 -12.76
C LEU A 65 21.75 -28.68 -13.54
N ASN A 66 22.61 -27.91 -12.87
CA ASN A 66 23.65 -27.09 -13.50
C ASN A 66 24.78 -27.92 -14.16
N GLY A 67 24.78 -29.25 -14.00
CA GLY A 67 25.61 -30.17 -14.78
C GLY A 67 25.05 -30.53 -16.16
N TYR A 68 23.84 -30.07 -16.49
CA TYR A 68 23.09 -30.49 -17.69
C TYR A 68 23.06 -29.43 -18.81
N PHE A 69 23.40 -28.16 -18.53
CA PHE A 69 23.26 -27.06 -19.48
C PHE A 69 24.62 -26.52 -19.94
N ASP A 70 24.84 -26.52 -21.26
CA ASP A 70 25.99 -25.86 -21.90
C ASP A 70 26.06 -24.36 -21.55
N LYS A 71 27.27 -23.82 -21.34
CA LYS A 71 27.55 -22.50 -20.75
C LYS A 71 26.85 -21.34 -21.48
N LYS A 72 26.67 -21.46 -22.80
CA LYS A 72 25.96 -20.47 -23.65
C LYS A 72 24.44 -20.55 -23.48
N ASN A 73 23.92 -21.75 -23.24
CA ASN A 73 22.51 -21.99 -22.97
C ASN A 73 22.17 -21.68 -21.50
N THR A 74 23.10 -21.87 -20.56
CA THR A 74 22.91 -21.54 -19.12
C THR A 74 22.55 -20.07 -18.92
N MET A 75 23.21 -19.14 -19.63
CA MET A 75 22.90 -17.70 -19.51
C MET A 75 21.49 -17.36 -20.01
N LYS A 76 21.09 -17.92 -21.16
CA LYS A 76 19.73 -17.74 -21.71
C LYS A 76 18.67 -18.33 -20.77
N THR A 77 18.95 -19.49 -20.19
CA THR A 77 18.05 -20.18 -19.26
C THR A 77 17.89 -19.37 -17.97
N MET A 78 18.98 -18.78 -17.45
CA MET A 78 18.93 -17.91 -16.27
C MET A 78 18.17 -16.62 -16.53
N ILE A 79 18.34 -15.99 -17.69
CA ILE A 79 17.54 -14.81 -18.09
C ILE A 79 16.06 -15.18 -18.21
N ALA A 80 15.73 -16.30 -18.85
CA ALA A 80 14.34 -16.75 -19.00
C ALA A 80 13.68 -17.03 -17.64
N ILE A 81 14.39 -17.68 -16.72
CA ILE A 81 13.92 -17.89 -15.35
C ILE A 81 13.75 -16.56 -14.63
N THR A 82 14.70 -15.62 -14.76
CA THR A 82 14.60 -14.30 -14.12
C THR A 82 13.40 -13.51 -14.63
N LEU A 83 13.14 -13.53 -15.94
CA LEU A 83 11.95 -12.90 -16.54
C LEU A 83 10.64 -13.56 -16.09
N LEU A 84 10.63 -14.91 -15.99
CA LEU A 84 9.48 -15.66 -15.46
C LEU A 84 9.24 -15.38 -13.97
N LEU A 85 10.28 -15.12 -13.19
CA LEU A 85 10.18 -14.74 -11.78
C LEU A 85 9.63 -13.32 -11.62
N ILE A 86 10.10 -12.37 -12.45
CA ILE A 86 9.60 -11.00 -12.46
C ILE A 86 8.12 -10.96 -12.82
N SER A 87 7.66 -11.80 -13.76
CA SER A 87 6.23 -11.84 -14.13
C SER A 87 5.32 -12.36 -13.00
N HIS A 88 5.80 -13.29 -12.16
CA HIS A 88 5.05 -13.77 -10.99
C HIS A 88 4.97 -12.75 -9.85
N LEU A 89 5.97 -11.88 -9.70
CA LEU A 89 5.95 -10.82 -8.68
C LEU A 89 4.91 -9.72 -8.98
N ILE A 90 4.61 -9.48 -10.26
CA ILE A 90 3.62 -8.49 -10.69
C ILE A 90 2.18 -9.00 -10.44
N ALA A 91 1.96 -10.32 -10.54
CA ALA A 91 0.65 -10.94 -10.36
C ALA A 91 0.22 -11.12 -8.89
N ALA A 92 1.09 -10.81 -7.92
CA ALA A 92 0.84 -11.03 -6.49
C ALA A 92 0.33 -9.79 -5.74
N GLN A 93 0.06 -8.67 -6.43
CA GLN A 93 -0.58 -7.53 -5.77
C GLN A 93 -2.07 -7.84 -5.56
N PRO A 94 -2.62 -7.61 -4.34
CA PRO A 94 -4.06 -7.74 -4.12
C PRO A 94 -4.79 -6.84 -5.12
N ALA A 95 -5.81 -7.39 -5.76
CA ALA A 95 -6.61 -6.62 -6.70
C ALA A 95 -7.24 -5.43 -5.95
N PRO A 96 -7.20 -4.22 -6.52
CA PRO A 96 -7.81 -3.07 -5.88
C PRO A 96 -9.33 -3.29 -5.77
N GLY A 97 -9.89 -2.94 -4.62
CA GLY A 97 -11.31 -3.12 -4.31
C GLY A 97 -12.13 -1.84 -4.53
N THR A 98 -13.44 -1.96 -4.48
CA THR A 98 -14.35 -0.81 -4.45
C THR A 98 -14.71 -0.47 -3.01
N LEU A 99 -14.39 0.75 -2.59
CA LEU A 99 -14.87 1.30 -1.33
C LEU A 99 -16.18 2.05 -1.55
N THR A 100 -17.28 1.52 -1.00
CA THR A 100 -18.59 2.17 -0.97
C THR A 100 -18.77 2.91 0.35
N VAL A 101 -19.06 4.20 0.26
CA VAL A 101 -19.25 5.09 1.40
C VAL A 101 -20.71 5.52 1.44
N VAL A 102 -21.44 5.03 2.44
CA VAL A 102 -22.83 5.38 2.69
C VAL A 102 -22.88 6.52 3.70
N ILE A 103 -23.39 7.67 3.29
CA ILE A 103 -23.53 8.86 4.14
C ILE A 103 -24.97 8.96 4.59
N LYS A 104 -25.19 8.89 5.90
CA LYS A 104 -26.49 8.99 6.55
C LYS A 104 -26.70 10.32 7.23
N ASP A 105 -27.95 10.57 7.62
CA ASP A 105 -28.43 11.74 8.33
C ASP A 105 -28.27 13.05 7.53
N VAL A 106 -28.21 12.97 6.20
CA VAL A 106 -28.15 14.15 5.33
C VAL A 106 -29.45 14.95 5.48
N LYS A 107 -29.34 16.22 5.88
CA LYS A 107 -30.51 17.12 6.03
C LYS A 107 -30.81 17.84 4.73
N GLY A 108 -31.98 17.59 4.17
CA GLY A 108 -32.43 18.26 2.95
C GLY A 108 -31.71 17.78 1.68
N ALA A 109 -31.96 18.47 0.57
CA ALA A 109 -31.46 18.11 -0.75
C ALA A 109 -30.75 19.28 -1.47
N LYS A 110 -30.47 20.36 -0.74
CA LYS A 110 -29.78 21.53 -1.27
C LYS A 110 -28.28 21.27 -1.29
N GLY A 111 -27.60 21.81 -2.30
CA GLY A 111 -26.15 21.73 -2.37
C GLY A 111 -25.62 20.31 -2.58
N LYS A 112 -24.41 20.03 -2.09
CA LYS A 112 -23.69 18.78 -2.39
C LYS A 112 -23.12 18.13 -1.13
N VAL A 113 -23.14 16.81 -1.11
CA VAL A 113 -22.34 16.03 -0.17
C VAL A 113 -21.04 15.65 -0.85
N SER A 114 -19.92 16.01 -0.23
CA SER A 114 -18.57 15.73 -0.70
C SER A 114 -17.80 14.90 0.31
N ILE A 115 -17.01 13.95 -0.19
CA ILE A 115 -16.10 13.15 0.61
C ILE A 115 -14.66 13.35 0.15
N GLY A 116 -13.75 13.47 1.11
CA GLY A 116 -12.30 13.52 0.90
C GLY A 116 -11.64 12.27 1.45
N LEU A 117 -10.75 11.66 0.66
CA LEU A 117 -9.98 10.48 1.04
C LEU A 117 -8.54 10.85 1.40
N PHE A 118 -8.03 10.30 2.50
CA PHE A 118 -6.70 10.59 3.05
C PHE A 118 -5.97 9.31 3.44
N ASN A 119 -4.64 9.28 3.31
CA ASN A 119 -3.78 8.14 3.65
C ASN A 119 -2.49 8.54 4.38
N ASP A 120 -2.38 9.79 4.86
CA ASP A 120 -1.20 10.29 5.57
C ASP A 120 -1.62 11.20 6.73
N ALA A 121 -1.28 10.78 7.95
CA ALA A 121 -1.58 11.50 9.18
C ALA A 121 -1.00 12.93 9.22
N LYS A 122 0.17 13.17 8.60
CA LYS A 122 0.87 14.47 8.65
C LYS A 122 0.15 15.57 7.87
N VAL A 123 -0.57 15.17 6.83
CA VAL A 123 -1.30 16.08 5.93
C VAL A 123 -2.81 15.83 5.95
N PHE A 124 -3.31 15.12 6.96
CA PHE A 124 -4.73 14.88 7.17
C PHE A 124 -5.50 16.21 7.18
N MET A 125 -6.62 16.26 6.45
CA MET A 125 -7.44 17.46 6.20
C MET A 125 -6.74 18.65 5.50
N LYS A 126 -5.45 18.52 5.15
CA LYS A 126 -4.69 19.53 4.37
C LYS A 126 -4.53 19.12 2.92
N LYS A 127 -4.29 17.82 2.66
CA LYS A 127 -4.11 17.26 1.33
C LYS A 127 -4.82 15.93 1.21
N ARG A 128 -5.92 15.93 0.44
CA ARG A 128 -6.62 14.71 0.05
C ARG A 128 -5.92 14.04 -1.13
N ILE A 129 -5.99 12.70 -1.19
CA ILE A 129 -5.49 11.92 -2.33
C ILE A 129 -6.55 11.74 -3.42
N ASP A 130 -7.82 11.78 -3.04
CA ASP A 130 -8.96 11.73 -3.95
C ASP A 130 -10.20 12.37 -3.29
N SER A 131 -11.22 12.68 -4.09
CA SER A 131 -12.52 13.18 -3.62
C SER A 131 -13.67 12.76 -4.54
N ARG A 132 -14.85 12.62 -3.96
CA ARG A 132 -16.11 12.41 -4.69
C ARG A 132 -17.16 13.38 -4.17
N SER A 133 -18.09 13.77 -5.02
CA SER A 133 -19.22 14.62 -4.64
C SER A 133 -20.49 14.16 -5.36
N VAL A 134 -21.62 14.30 -4.69
CA VAL A 134 -22.95 13.98 -5.22
C VAL A 134 -23.93 15.06 -4.79
N GLN A 135 -25.00 15.23 -5.56
CA GLN A 135 -26.12 16.08 -5.14
C GLN A 135 -26.66 15.59 -3.79
N ALA A 136 -26.88 16.49 -2.85
CA ALA A 136 -27.45 16.12 -1.57
C ALA A 136 -28.86 15.54 -1.75
N GLN A 137 -29.19 14.53 -0.95
CA GLN A 137 -30.53 13.97 -0.85
C GLN A 137 -30.86 13.74 0.62
N ASN A 138 -32.09 14.04 1.01
CA ASN A 138 -32.49 13.94 2.40
C ASN A 138 -32.46 12.48 2.88
N GLY A 139 -31.82 12.24 4.02
CA GLY A 139 -31.64 10.91 4.60
C GLY A 139 -30.28 10.31 4.27
N GLU A 140 -30.08 9.85 3.03
CA GLU A 140 -28.91 9.06 2.67
C GLU A 140 -28.41 9.37 1.24
N VAL A 141 -27.08 9.36 1.07
CA VAL A 141 -26.41 9.32 -0.24
C VAL A 141 -25.28 8.30 -0.22
N THR A 142 -24.94 7.74 -1.38
CA THR A 142 -23.84 6.78 -1.51
C THR A 142 -22.83 7.25 -2.55
N LEU A 143 -21.54 7.14 -2.23
CA LEU A 143 -20.44 7.45 -3.12
C LEU A 143 -19.42 6.29 -3.14
N GLN A 144 -18.65 6.18 -4.21
CA GLN A 144 -17.69 5.08 -4.39
C GLN A 144 -16.30 5.55 -4.82
N PHE A 145 -15.29 4.89 -4.26
CA PHE A 145 -13.92 4.89 -4.79
C PHE A 145 -13.68 3.52 -5.42
N GLU A 146 -13.75 3.46 -6.75
CA GLU A 146 -13.40 2.28 -7.52
C GLU A 146 -11.90 2.08 -7.60
N HIS A 147 -11.47 0.83 -7.68
CA HIS A 147 -10.06 0.46 -7.81
C HIS A 147 -9.17 1.08 -6.72
N LEU A 148 -9.65 1.12 -5.48
CA LEU A 148 -8.88 1.56 -4.33
C LEU A 148 -7.90 0.45 -3.89
N PRO A 149 -6.58 0.71 -3.85
CA PRO A 149 -5.61 -0.27 -3.38
C PRO A 149 -5.81 -0.65 -1.90
N GLU A 150 -5.30 -1.81 -1.49
CA GLU A 150 -5.21 -2.16 -0.07
C GLU A 150 -4.39 -1.09 0.69
N GLY A 151 -4.90 -0.64 1.84
CA GLY A 151 -4.21 0.38 2.63
C GLY A 151 -5.01 0.92 3.82
N GLU A 152 -4.39 1.88 4.51
CA GLU A 152 -5.00 2.66 5.59
C GLU A 152 -5.57 3.97 5.04
N TYR A 153 -6.83 4.22 5.33
CA TYR A 153 -7.54 5.39 4.83
C TYR A 153 -8.36 6.07 5.92
N ALA A 154 -8.55 7.37 5.77
CA ALA A 154 -9.52 8.16 6.53
C ALA A 154 -10.40 8.95 5.56
N ILE A 155 -11.66 9.15 5.91
CA ILE A 155 -12.63 9.92 5.14
C ILE A 155 -13.14 11.10 5.96
N THR A 156 -13.23 12.25 5.31
CA THR A 156 -14.01 13.41 5.78
C THR A 156 -15.23 13.58 4.90
N VAL A 157 -16.34 14.03 5.48
CA VAL A 157 -17.60 14.29 4.79
C VAL A 157 -18.02 15.72 5.07
N MET A 158 -18.47 16.43 4.04
CA MET A 158 -18.95 17.80 4.10
C MET A 158 -20.24 17.91 3.30
N HIS A 159 -21.28 18.50 3.89
CA HIS A 159 -22.50 18.91 3.22
C HIS A 159 -22.41 20.42 3.00
N ASP A 160 -22.19 20.82 1.75
CA ASP A 160 -22.10 22.22 1.33
C ASP A 160 -23.47 22.61 0.75
N GLU A 161 -24.33 23.20 1.59
CA GLU A 161 -25.72 23.53 1.26
C GLU A 161 -25.82 24.77 0.38
N ASN A 162 -24.92 25.73 0.56
CA ASN A 162 -24.94 27.01 -0.16
C ASN A 162 -24.08 27.02 -1.43
N GLY A 163 -23.24 26.01 -1.64
CA GLY A 163 -22.43 25.80 -2.84
C GLY A 163 -21.13 26.62 -2.88
N ASN A 164 -20.62 27.09 -1.74
CA ASN A 164 -19.39 27.89 -1.69
C ASN A 164 -18.11 27.03 -1.69
N GLY A 165 -18.22 25.71 -1.52
CA GLY A 165 -17.11 24.77 -1.49
C GLY A 165 -16.31 24.77 -0.19
N GLU A 166 -16.78 25.46 0.84
CA GLU A 166 -16.18 25.55 2.17
C GLU A 166 -17.13 24.92 3.21
N LEU A 167 -16.59 24.51 4.37
CA LEU A 167 -17.43 24.11 5.49
C LEU A 167 -17.73 25.36 6.31
N ASP A 168 -18.91 25.94 6.12
CA ASP A 168 -19.25 27.17 6.80
C ASP A 168 -19.32 26.97 8.32
N SER A 169 -18.81 27.96 9.03
CA SER A 169 -18.76 27.96 10.49
C SER A 169 -19.27 29.28 11.06
N ASN A 170 -19.88 29.23 12.24
CA ASN A 170 -20.33 30.42 12.95
C ASN A 170 -19.14 31.22 13.56
N PHE A 171 -19.43 32.34 14.22
CA PHE A 171 -18.42 33.24 14.79
C PHE A 171 -17.52 32.61 15.87
N VAL A 172 -17.88 31.44 16.42
CA VAL A 172 -17.06 30.66 17.36
C VAL A 172 -16.39 29.44 16.71
N GLY A 173 -16.49 29.29 15.40
CA GLY A 173 -15.84 28.23 14.62
C GLY A 173 -16.56 26.88 14.65
N ILE A 174 -17.84 26.83 15.04
CA ILE A 174 -18.65 25.62 14.97
C ILE A 174 -19.29 25.54 13.58
N PRO A 175 -19.17 24.40 12.86
CA PRO A 175 -19.80 24.23 11.56
C PRO A 175 -21.31 24.42 11.63
N VAL A 176 -21.86 25.22 10.71
CA VAL A 176 -23.31 25.42 10.56
C VAL A 176 -23.92 24.49 9.52
N GLU A 177 -23.08 23.83 8.72
CA GLU A 177 -23.48 22.81 7.77
C GLU A 177 -23.05 21.41 8.24
N GLY A 178 -23.54 20.38 7.54
CA GLY A 178 -23.32 18.99 7.91
C GLY A 178 -21.86 18.56 7.71
N PHE A 179 -21.28 17.92 8.72
CA PHE A 179 -19.95 17.31 8.58
C PHE A 179 -19.86 15.94 9.23
N GLY A 180 -18.88 15.14 8.84
CA GLY A 180 -18.67 13.79 9.36
C GLY A 180 -17.27 13.25 9.07
N PHE A 181 -16.94 12.14 9.74
CA PHE A 181 -15.64 11.46 9.62
C PHE A 181 -15.85 9.95 9.60
N SER A 182 -14.97 9.21 8.94
CA SER A 182 -14.93 7.76 9.07
C SER A 182 -14.80 7.32 10.54
N ASN A 183 -15.32 6.13 10.84
CA ASN A 183 -15.53 5.60 12.20
C ASN A 183 -16.46 6.45 13.08
N ASP A 184 -17.26 7.36 12.50
CA ASP A 184 -18.09 8.32 13.23
C ASP A 184 -17.28 9.07 14.32
N ALA A 185 -16.03 9.39 14.01
CA ALA A 185 -15.12 10.02 14.95
C ALA A 185 -15.66 11.38 15.43
N LYS A 186 -15.77 11.53 16.75
CA LYS A 186 -16.37 12.72 17.38
C LYS A 186 -15.43 13.92 17.35
N ALA A 187 -15.94 15.05 16.86
CA ALA A 187 -15.30 16.37 16.97
C ALA A 187 -15.75 17.08 18.26
N MET A 188 -15.00 16.93 19.35
CA MET A 188 -15.34 17.56 20.65
C MET A 188 -14.67 18.92 20.85
N PHE A 189 -13.38 19.02 20.56
CA PHE A 189 -12.57 20.24 20.70
C PHE A 189 -11.81 20.50 19.40
N GLY A 190 -12.57 20.59 18.31
CA GLY A 190 -12.05 20.63 16.94
C GLY A 190 -12.10 19.28 16.22
N PRO A 191 -11.52 19.18 15.01
CA PRO A 191 -11.52 17.96 14.23
C PRO A 191 -10.85 16.78 14.98
N PRO A 192 -11.34 15.54 14.81
CA PRO A 192 -10.69 14.36 15.37
C PRO A 192 -9.30 14.14 14.78
N SER A 193 -8.43 13.41 15.50
CA SER A 193 -7.13 12.99 14.99
C SER A 193 -7.28 11.95 13.87
N TYR A 194 -6.28 11.87 12.98
CA TYR A 194 -6.25 10.88 11.90
C TYR A 194 -6.47 9.45 12.41
N ASP A 195 -5.81 9.08 13.52
CA ASP A 195 -5.92 7.74 14.11
C ASP A 195 -7.34 7.37 14.55
N LYS A 196 -8.18 8.35 14.89
CA LYS A 196 -9.60 8.08 15.23
C LYS A 196 -10.44 7.82 13.98
N CYS A 197 -10.01 8.36 12.84
CA CYS A 197 -10.72 8.25 11.57
C CYS A 197 -10.22 7.08 10.72
N VAL A 198 -9.05 6.51 11.00
CA VAL A 198 -8.42 5.54 10.10
C VAL A 198 -9.14 4.18 10.11
N PHE A 199 -9.25 3.56 8.94
CA PHE A 199 -9.71 2.19 8.75
C PHE A 199 -8.85 1.48 7.70
N HIS A 200 -8.82 0.14 7.75
CA HIS A 200 -8.15 -0.68 6.76
C HIS A 200 -9.10 -1.04 5.62
N HIS A 201 -8.65 -0.82 4.38
CA HIS A 201 -9.29 -1.31 3.17
C HIS A 201 -8.45 -2.42 2.57
N GLN A 202 -9.05 -3.59 2.29
CA GLN A 202 -8.34 -4.77 1.77
C GLN A 202 -8.98 -5.40 0.53
N ALA A 203 -10.27 -5.16 0.33
CA ALA A 203 -11.10 -5.67 -0.77
C ALA A 203 -12.37 -4.80 -0.83
N ASP A 204 -13.33 -5.16 -1.69
CA ASP A 204 -14.65 -4.52 -1.72
C ASP A 204 -15.23 -4.36 -0.31
N GLN A 205 -15.52 -3.12 0.06
CA GLN A 205 -15.88 -2.77 1.42
C GLN A 205 -16.94 -1.67 1.40
N GLN A 206 -17.91 -1.78 2.29
CA GLN A 206 -18.85 -0.71 2.58
C GLN A 206 -18.58 -0.16 3.97
N ILE A 207 -18.55 1.17 4.09
CA ILE A 207 -18.56 1.86 5.37
C ILE A 207 -19.74 2.83 5.44
N THR A 208 -20.18 3.14 6.65
CA THR A 208 -21.25 4.11 6.90
C THR A 208 -20.71 5.25 7.75
N ILE A 209 -21.08 6.48 7.40
CA ILE A 209 -20.73 7.69 8.13
C ILE A 209 -22.01 8.51 8.36
N HIS A 210 -22.24 8.95 9.59
CA HIS A 210 -23.39 9.77 9.96
C HIS A 210 -22.99 11.24 10.03
N LEU A 211 -23.67 12.09 9.25
CA LEU A 211 -23.48 13.53 9.34
C LEU A 211 -23.96 14.07 10.69
N LYS A 212 -23.27 15.10 11.16
CA LYS A 212 -23.63 15.89 12.34
C LYS A 212 -23.88 17.33 11.92
N TYR A 213 -24.92 17.90 12.52
CA TYR A 213 -25.37 19.28 12.36
C TYR A 213 -25.59 19.84 13.77
N PHE A 214 -25.19 21.07 14.04
CA PHE A 214 -25.25 21.71 15.35
C PHE A 214 -26.14 22.94 15.35
#